data_AF-A0A959I0W1-F1
#
_entry.id   AF-A0A959I0W1-F1
#
_cell.length_a   1.000
_cell.length_b   1.000
_cell.length_c   1.000
_cell.angle_alpha   90.00
_cell.angle_beta   90.00
_cell.angle_gamma   90.00
#
_symmetry.space_group_name_H-M   'P 1'
#
loop_
_entity.id
_entity.type
_entity.pdbx_description
1 polymer ?
#
loop_
_entity_poly.entity_id
_entity_poly.type
_entity_poly.pdbx_seq_one_letter_code
_entity_poly.pdbx_strand_id
1 'polypeptide(L)'
;MPTPEKYVPIDCNFYDRIEAAIVQRRIVRLEYQGASGQSVLAETMLKDTQTKEGEEFLLLPSGEQIRMDRIISLDGAPVPKSC
;
A
#
# COMPACT_ATOMS: atom_id res chain seq x y z
N MET A 1 18.73 21.89 -15.43
CA MET A 1 17.42 21.32 -15.84
C MET A 1 17.37 19.88 -15.34
N PRO A 2 16.30 19.34 -14.71
CA PRO A 2 15.37 19.84 -13.68
C PRO A 2 15.83 19.47 -12.23
N THR A 3 15.09 19.94 -11.21
CA THR A 3 15.34 19.94 -9.73
C THR A 3 14.22 19.17 -8.97
N PRO A 4 14.25 19.05 -7.62
CA PRO A 4 15.08 18.26 -6.68
C PRO A 4 14.15 17.26 -5.90
N GLU A 5 14.50 16.85 -4.68
CA GLU A 5 13.70 16.00 -3.76
C GLU A 5 13.84 14.49 -3.91
N LYS A 6 15.00 13.97 -3.52
CA LYS A 6 15.08 12.61 -2.97
C LYS A 6 14.64 12.66 -1.51
N TYR A 7 13.32 12.66 -1.33
CA TYR A 7 12.67 12.24 -0.09
C TYR A 7 13.26 10.88 0.33
N VAL A 8 13.62 10.73 1.61
CA VAL A 8 14.09 9.45 2.16
C VAL A 8 12.84 8.58 2.29
N PRO A 9 12.62 7.60 1.39
CA PRO A 9 11.34 6.92 1.35
C PRO A 9 11.32 5.83 2.40
N ILE A 10 10.22 5.79 3.16
CA ILE A 10 9.67 4.53 3.68
C ILE A 10 9.73 3.55 2.51
N ASP A 11 10.56 2.50 2.64
CA ASP A 11 11.09 1.65 1.59
C ASP A 11 10.59 1.98 0.19
N CYS A 12 11.42 2.71 -0.60
CA CYS A 12 11.12 3.12 -1.98
C CYS A 12 10.43 2.03 -2.79
N ASN A 13 10.79 0.76 -2.55
CA ASN A 13 10.21 -0.40 -3.21
C ASN A 13 8.71 -0.60 -2.95
N PHE A 14 8.16 -0.25 -1.79
CA PHE A 14 6.74 -0.47 -1.48
C PHE A 14 5.85 0.60 -2.11
N TYR A 15 6.22 1.88 -1.91
CA TYR A 15 5.48 3.00 -2.49
C TYR A 15 5.53 2.97 -4.03
N ASP A 16 6.71 2.72 -4.61
CA ASP A 16 6.89 2.62 -6.06
C ASP A 16 6.11 1.42 -6.66
N ARG A 17 5.99 0.31 -5.93
CA ARG A 17 5.11 -0.83 -6.33
C ARG A 17 3.64 -0.46 -6.30
N ILE A 18 3.21 0.31 -5.30
CA ILE A 18 1.84 0.80 -5.22
C ILE A 18 1.56 1.75 -6.38
N GLU A 19 2.44 2.73 -6.61
CA GLU A 19 2.31 3.66 -7.73
C GLU A 19 2.31 2.93 -9.08
N ALA A 20 3.24 1.99 -9.28
CA ALA A 20 3.26 1.15 -10.47
C ALA A 20 1.98 0.33 -10.63
N ALA A 21 1.43 -0.21 -9.54
CA ALA A 21 0.17 -0.95 -9.56
C ALA A 21 -1.04 -0.07 -9.90
N ILE A 22 -1.09 1.16 -9.37
CA ILE A 22 -2.13 2.16 -9.64
C ILE A 22 -2.06 2.58 -11.11
N VAL A 23 -0.87 2.94 -11.61
CA VAL A 23 -0.63 3.36 -12.99
C VAL A 23 -0.98 2.22 -13.96
N GLN A 24 -0.58 0.99 -13.64
CA GLN A 24 -0.90 -0.20 -14.44
C GLN A 24 -2.36 -0.65 -14.28
N ARG A 25 -3.09 -0.12 -13.29
CA ARG A 25 -4.43 -0.58 -12.88
C ARG A 25 -4.48 -2.10 -12.74
N ARG A 26 -3.43 -2.66 -12.13
CA ARG A 26 -3.29 -4.11 -11.97
C ARG A 26 -3.95 -4.57 -10.68
N ILE A 27 -4.43 -5.81 -10.68
CA ILE A 27 -4.88 -6.46 -9.44
C ILE A 27 -3.62 -6.83 -8.65
N VAL A 28 -3.56 -6.40 -7.39
CA VAL A 28 -2.48 -6.74 -6.45
C VAL A 28 -3.02 -7.66 -5.36
N ARG A 29 -2.16 -8.52 -4.85
CA ARG A 29 -2.46 -9.36 -3.69
C ARG A 29 -2.13 -8.60 -2.42
N LEU A 30 -3.16 -8.22 -1.68
CA LEU A 30 -3.00 -7.54 -0.41
C LEU A 30 -3.23 -8.50 0.74
N GLU A 31 -2.20 -8.70 1.55
CA GLU A 31 -2.29 -9.46 2.78
C GLU A 31 -2.33 -8.52 3.96
N TYR A 32 -3.36 -8.62 4.79
CA TYR A 32 -3.54 -7.79 5.98
C TYR A 32 -4.04 -8.59 7.16
N GLN A 33 -3.80 -8.10 8.37
CA GLN A 33 -4.29 -8.74 9.58
C GLN A 33 -5.75 -8.36 9.82
N GLY A 34 -6.63 -9.38 9.78
CA GLY A 34 -8.04 -9.24 10.12
C GLY A 34 -8.25 -8.99 11.62
N ALA A 35 -9.47 -8.61 12.00
CA ALA A 35 -9.83 -8.28 13.39
C ALA A 35 -9.57 -9.44 14.39
N SER A 36 -9.62 -10.68 13.92
CA SER A 36 -9.36 -11.89 14.73
C SER A 36 -7.87 -12.28 14.79
N GLY A 37 -6.97 -11.43 14.29
CA GLY A 37 -5.53 -11.70 14.24
C GLY A 37 -5.08 -12.63 13.10
N GLN A 38 -5.99 -13.06 12.23
CA GLN A 38 -5.71 -13.92 11.08
C GLN A 38 -5.18 -13.10 9.90
N SER A 39 -4.23 -13.66 9.15
CA SER A 39 -3.79 -13.10 7.86
C SER A 39 -4.89 -13.30 6.83
N VAL A 40 -5.44 -12.20 6.33
CA VAL A 40 -6.44 -12.19 5.26
C VAL A 40 -5.74 -11.72 3.98
N LEU A 41 -5.78 -12.56 2.95
CA LEU A 41 -5.28 -12.21 1.63
C LEU A 41 -6.46 -11.85 0.73
N ALA A 42 -6.44 -10.63 0.21
CA ALA A 42 -7.44 -10.09 -0.69
C ALA A 42 -6.78 -9.64 -2.00
N GLU A 43 -7.33 -10.07 -3.13
CA GLU A 43 -6.92 -9.60 -4.46
C GLU A 43 -7.75 -8.38 -4.84
N THR A 44 -7.13 -7.21 -4.91
CA THR A 44 -7.83 -5.96 -5.16
C THR A 44 -7.00 -5.03 -6.04
N MET A 45 -7.65 -4.06 -6.67
CA MET A 45 -6.98 -3.06 -7.51
C MET A 45 -6.78 -1.79 -6.70
N LEU A 46 -5.58 -1.23 -6.73
CA LEU A 46 -5.31 0.05 -6.09
C LEU A 46 -5.76 1.16 -7.03
N LYS A 47 -6.66 2.02 -6.55
CA LYS A 47 -7.04 3.24 -7.25
C LYS A 47 -6.12 4.39 -6.89
N ASP A 48 -5.84 4.55 -5.59
CA ASP A 48 -5.03 5.63 -5.06
C ASP A 48 -4.56 5.28 -3.63
N THR A 49 -3.71 6.10 -3.02
CA THR A 49 -3.38 6.01 -1.60
C THR A 49 -3.74 7.32 -0.92
N GLN A 50 -4.42 7.21 0.21
CA GLN A 50 -4.80 8.35 1.01
C GLN A 50 -4.06 8.32 2.34
N THR A 51 -3.37 9.40 2.67
CA THR A 51 -2.82 9.60 4.01
C THR A 51 -3.80 10.45 4.82
N LYS A 52 -4.24 9.94 5.97
CA LYS A 52 -5.14 10.63 6.88
C LYS A 52 -4.58 10.57 8.29
N GLU A 53 -4.39 11.74 8.90
CA GLU A 53 -3.92 11.88 10.29
C GLU A 53 -2.58 11.18 10.59
N GLY A 54 -1.70 11.10 9.58
CA GLY A 54 -0.41 10.41 9.69
C GLY A 54 -0.48 8.90 9.45
N GLU A 55 -1.66 8.36 9.15
CA GLU A 55 -1.87 6.97 8.79
C GLU A 55 -2.15 6.85 7.29
N GLU A 56 -1.61 5.81 6.66
CA GLU A 56 -1.80 5.57 5.23
C GLU A 56 -2.92 4.55 4.98
N PHE A 57 -3.69 4.79 3.93
CA PHE A 57 -4.82 3.99 3.51
C PHE A 57 -4.75 3.73 2.00
N LEU A 58 -5.00 2.49 1.59
CA LEU A 58 -5.17 2.14 0.18
C LEU A 58 -6.61 2.40 -0.23
N LEU A 59 -6.80 3.24 -1.25
CA LEU A 59 -8.09 3.53 -1.85
C LEU A 59 -8.37 2.52 -2.97
N LEU A 60 -9.49 1.83 -2.87
CA LEU A 60 -9.96 0.89 -3.88
C LEU A 60 -10.90 1.58 -4.88
N PRO A 61 -11.01 1.07 -6.12
CA PRO A 61 -11.94 1.62 -7.10
C PRO A 61 -13.40 1.46 -6.69
N SER A 62 -13.70 0.51 -5.81
CA SER A 62 -15.02 0.36 -5.17
C SER A 62 -15.36 1.50 -4.19
N GLY A 63 -14.37 2.33 -3.80
CA GLY A 63 -14.51 3.35 -2.76
C GLY A 63 -14.16 2.85 -1.35
N GLU A 64 -13.80 1.57 -1.22
CA GLU A 64 -13.33 0.99 0.04
C GLU A 64 -11.89 1.46 0.34
N GLN A 65 -11.57 1.61 1.63
CA GLN A 65 -10.27 2.09 2.09
C GLN A 65 -9.68 1.10 3.09
N ILE A 66 -8.47 0.61 2.82
CA ILE A 66 -7.79 -0.37 3.67
C ILE A 66 -6.61 0.30 4.37
N ARG A 67 -6.55 0.21 5.71
CA ARG A 67 -5.43 0.73 6.51
C ARG A 67 -4.13 0.01 6.20
N MET A 68 -3.10 0.76 5.82
CA MET A 68 -1.76 0.26 5.52
C MET A 68 -1.06 -0.32 6.76
N ASP A 69 -1.34 0.24 7.93
CA ASP A 69 -0.88 -0.25 9.23
C ASP A 69 -1.24 -1.73 9.50
N ARG A 70 -2.35 -2.22 8.94
CA ARG A 70 -2.75 -3.64 9.06
C ARG A 70 -2.16 -4.51 7.97
N ILE A 71 -1.51 -3.95 6.97
CA ILE A 71 -0.97 -4.70 5.83
C ILE A 71 0.29 -5.42 6.28
N ILE A 72 0.30 -6.73 6.02
CA ILE A 72 1.41 -7.63 6.29
C ILE A 72 2.31 -7.68 5.05
N SER A 73 1.71 -7.85 3.87
CA SER A 73 2.43 -7.89 2.60
C SER A 73 1.58 -7.41 1.43
N LEU A 74 2.23 -6.88 0.39
CA LEU A 74 1.60 -6.48 -0.86
C LEU A 74 2.35 -7.12 -2.03
N ASP A 75 1.65 -7.91 -2.83
CA ASP A 75 2.19 -8.62 -3.99
C ASP A 75 3.38 -9.53 -3.63
N GLY A 76 3.37 -10.08 -2.40
CA GLY A 76 4.46 -10.88 -1.84
C GLY A 76 5.65 -10.07 -1.30
N ALA A 77 5.60 -8.74 -1.34
CA ALA A 77 6.56 -7.88 -0.65
C ALA A 77 6.06 -7.62 0.80
N PRO A 78 6.80 -8.06 1.83
CA PRO A 78 6.45 -7.71 3.20
C PRO A 78 6.56 -6.20 3.39
N VAL A 79 5.60 -5.60 4.11
CA VAL A 79 5.72 -4.20 4.50
C VAL A 79 6.74 -4.15 5.65
N PRO A 80 7.89 -3.45 5.49
CA PRO A 80 8.82 -3.29 6.59
C PRO A 80 8.13 -2.42 7.63
N LYS A 81 7.67 -3.06 8.71
CA LYS A 81 7.31 -2.33 9.92
C LYS A 81 8.60 -1.66 10.38
N SER A 82 8.71 -0.34 10.16
CA SER A 82 9.78 0.44 10.79
C SER A 82 9.69 0.17 12.29
N CYS A 83 10.71 -0.51 12.82
CA CYS A 83 10.97 -0.61 14.25
C CYS A 83 11.67 0.66 14.72
#